data_AF-A0A7J3VEB6-F1
#
_entry.id   AF-A0A7J3VEB6-F1
#
_cell.length_a   1.000
_cell.length_b   1.000
_cell.length_c   1.000
_cell.angle_alpha   90.00
_cell.angle_beta   90.00
_cell.angle_gamma   90.00
#
_symmetry.space_group_name_H-M   'P 1'
#
loop_
_entity.id
_entity.type
_entity.pdbx_description
1 polymer ?
#
loop_
_entity_poly.entity_id
_entity_poly.type
_entity_poly.pdbx_seq_one_letter_code
_entity_poly.pdbx_strand_id
1 'polypeptide(L)'
;MNKAEKLQTSIKIKIVDYREEIIRLFNNRFKEARERFERIKDNYTARELYNHLKEQTPETAYEPLWSVVSLFEEANYSLHMINRDHYTRFYRAMRSYREALDAESS
;
A
#
# COMPACT_ATOMS: atom_id res chain seq x y z
N MET A 1 -47.43 11.11 2.12
CA MET A 1 -46.22 10.85 2.92
C MET A 1 -46.33 9.49 3.59
N ASN A 2 -45.63 8.46 3.09
CA ASN A 2 -45.30 7.27 3.88
C ASN A 2 -44.35 6.32 3.13
N LYS A 3 -43.11 6.26 3.58
CA LYS A 3 -42.31 5.05 3.83
C LYS A 3 -40.92 5.55 4.18
N ALA A 4 -40.58 5.46 5.46
CA ALA A 4 -39.20 5.53 5.87
C ALA A 4 -38.44 4.44 5.11
N GLU A 5 -37.71 4.84 4.07
CA GLU A 5 -36.68 4.01 3.45
C GLU A 5 -35.68 3.72 4.56
N LYS A 6 -35.76 2.51 5.12
CA LYS A 6 -34.70 1.95 5.93
C LYS A 6 -33.46 1.90 5.05
N LEU A 7 -32.57 2.87 5.23
CA LEU A 7 -31.19 2.80 4.76
C LEU A 7 -30.52 1.61 5.45
N GLN A 8 -30.67 0.43 4.86
CA GLN A 8 -29.96 -0.76 5.30
C GLN A 8 -28.57 -0.75 4.67
N THR A 9 -27.66 0.03 5.25
CA THR A 9 -26.24 -0.01 4.90
C THR A 9 -25.62 -1.27 5.50
N SER A 10 -25.51 -2.33 4.71
CA SER A 10 -24.73 -3.50 5.09
C SER A 10 -23.24 -3.17 5.02
N ILE A 11 -22.60 -2.89 6.16
CA ILE A 11 -21.14 -2.75 6.23
C ILE A 11 -20.53 -4.14 6.08
N LYS A 12 -19.80 -4.37 4.99
CA LYS A 12 -19.06 -5.62 4.78
C LYS A 12 -17.79 -5.58 5.64
N ILE A 13 -17.82 -6.29 6.76
CA ILE A 13 -16.66 -6.45 7.63
C ILE A 13 -15.80 -7.61 7.10
N LYS A 14 -14.52 -7.35 6.86
CA LYS A 14 -13.53 -8.39 6.52
C LYS A 14 -12.63 -8.58 7.74
N ILE A 15 -12.61 -9.80 8.29
CA ILE A 15 -11.62 -10.20 9.29
C ILE A 15 -10.36 -10.61 8.52
N VAL A 16 -9.21 -10.07 8.93
CA VAL A 16 -7.92 -10.29 8.25
C VAL A 16 -6.83 -10.60 9.25
N ASP A 17 -5.88 -11.44 8.83
CA ASP A 17 -4.55 -11.47 9.44
C ASP A 17 -3.76 -10.25 8.91
N TYR A 18 -3.19 -9.46 9.81
CA TYR A 18 -2.54 -8.21 9.42
C TYR A 18 -1.27 -8.42 8.62
N ARG A 19 -0.52 -9.50 8.87
CA ARG A 19 0.70 -9.82 8.12
C ARG A 19 0.33 -10.18 6.69
N GLU A 20 -0.58 -11.13 6.54
CA GLU A 20 -1.03 -11.60 5.22
C GLU A 20 -1.68 -10.46 4.42
N GLU A 21 -2.44 -9.58 5.08
CA GLU A 21 -3.09 -8.47 4.40
C GLU A 21 -2.09 -7.41 3.91
N ILE A 22 -1.03 -7.09 4.69
CA ILE A 22 0.05 -6.20 4.23
C ILE A 22 0.74 -6.79 3.00
N ILE A 23 1.14 -8.07 3.06
CA ILE A 23 1.79 -8.77 1.95
C ILE A 23 0.90 -8.73 0.70
N ARG A 24 -0.38 -9.08 0.85
CA ARG A 24 -1.35 -9.10 -0.25
C ARG A 24 -1.53 -7.71 -0.87
N LEU A 25 -1.69 -6.67 -0.06
CA LEU A 25 -1.89 -5.31 -0.54
C LEU A 25 -0.66 -4.77 -1.26
N PHE A 26 0.54 -5.04 -0.73
CA PHE A 26 1.80 -4.67 -1.37
C PHE A 26 1.93 -5.35 -2.74
N ASN A 27 1.75 -6.67 -2.81
CA ASN A 27 1.86 -7.43 -4.05
C ASN A 27 0.85 -6.98 -5.11
N ASN A 28 -0.39 -6.69 -4.70
CA ASN A 28 -1.41 -6.16 -5.61
C ASN A 28 -1.01 -4.81 -6.20
N ARG A 29 -0.53 -3.88 -5.36
CA ARG A 29 -0.06 -2.58 -5.83
C ARG A 29 1.18 -2.66 -6.68
N PHE A 30 2.08 -3.58 -6.36
CA PHE A 30 3.29 -3.76 -7.14
C PHE A 30 2.97 -4.31 -8.53
N LYS A 31 2.01 -5.22 -8.65
CA LYS A 31 1.52 -5.68 -9.94
C LYS A 31 1.00 -4.52 -10.80
N GLU A 32 0.22 -3.60 -10.22
CA GLU A 32 -0.24 -2.40 -10.94
C GLU A 32 0.92 -1.48 -11.36
N ALA A 33 1.93 -1.30 -10.50
CA ALA A 33 3.13 -0.52 -10.84
C ALA A 33 3.92 -1.17 -11.98
N ARG A 34 4.04 -2.50 -12.00
CA ARG A 34 4.64 -3.25 -13.12
C ARG A 34 3.92 -3.04 -14.43
N GLU A 35 2.58 -3.02 -14.41
CA GLU A 35 1.75 -2.73 -15.59
C GLU A 35 1.94 -1.28 -16.07
N ARG A 36 2.22 -0.34 -15.16
CA ARG A 36 2.43 1.08 -15.47
C ARG A 36 3.85 1.42 -15.93
N PHE A 37 4.85 0.71 -15.43
CA PHE A 37 6.27 0.99 -15.69
C PHE A 37 6.93 -0.26 -16.28
N GLU A 38 6.93 -0.38 -17.62
CA GLU A 38 7.41 -1.54 -18.40
C GLU A 38 8.86 -2.00 -18.09
N ARG A 39 9.65 -1.22 -17.34
CA ARG A 39 11.06 -1.52 -17.02
C ARG A 39 11.28 -2.26 -15.69
N ILE A 40 10.24 -2.57 -14.92
CA ILE A 40 10.37 -3.33 -13.67
C ILE A 40 10.58 -4.82 -13.98
N LYS A 41 11.81 -5.34 -13.80
CA LYS A 41 12.12 -6.77 -14.02
C LYS A 41 11.45 -7.64 -12.95
N ASP A 42 11.18 -8.90 -13.29
CA ASP A 42 10.44 -9.88 -12.48
C ASP A 42 11.01 -10.18 -11.07
N ASN A 43 12.25 -9.77 -10.75
CA ASN A 43 12.95 -10.20 -9.53
C ASN A 43 13.36 -9.08 -8.58
N TYR A 44 12.79 -7.87 -8.70
CA TYR A 44 13.14 -6.79 -7.78
C TYR A 44 12.74 -7.16 -6.34
N THR A 45 13.70 -7.15 -5.44
CA THR A 45 13.43 -7.11 -4.00
C THR A 45 12.66 -5.83 -3.65
N ALA A 46 11.96 -5.82 -2.52
CA ALA A 46 11.23 -4.62 -2.08
C ALA A 46 12.15 -3.38 -1.97
N ARG A 47 13.41 -3.59 -1.57
CA ARG A 47 14.44 -2.54 -1.52
C ARG A 47 14.88 -2.06 -2.92
N GLU A 48 15.11 -2.96 -3.86
CA GLU A 48 15.45 -2.55 -5.23
C GLU A 48 14.29 -1.79 -5.87
N LEU A 49 13.05 -2.21 -5.57
CA LEU A 49 11.85 -1.53 -6.03
C LEU A 49 11.78 -0.10 -5.49
N TYR A 50 12.03 0.09 -4.20
CA TYR A 50 12.11 1.42 -3.59
C TYR A 50 13.07 2.32 -4.37
N ASN A 51 14.29 1.85 -4.62
CA ASN A 51 15.31 2.64 -5.33
C ASN A 51 14.85 3.00 -6.74
N HIS A 52 14.25 2.04 -7.46
CA HIS A 52 13.78 2.27 -8.83
C HIS A 52 12.61 3.25 -8.91
N LEU A 53 11.62 3.13 -8.01
CA LEU A 53 10.47 4.05 -7.96
C LEU A 53 10.89 5.43 -7.48
N LYS A 54 11.86 5.53 -6.57
CA LYS A 54 12.40 6.81 -6.10
C LYS A 54 12.95 7.65 -7.26
N GLU A 55 13.60 7.05 -8.24
CA GLU A 55 14.10 7.74 -9.44
C GLU A 55 12.99 8.29 -10.36
N GLN A 56 11.75 7.82 -10.18
CA GLN A 56 10.62 8.12 -11.07
C GLN A 56 9.48 8.86 -10.35
N THR A 57 9.70 9.30 -9.12
CA THR A 57 8.67 9.91 -8.28
C THR A 57 9.20 11.17 -7.62
N PRO A 58 8.32 12.12 -7.23
CA PRO A 58 8.73 13.29 -6.48
C PRO A 58 9.39 12.95 -5.15
N GLU A 59 10.24 13.87 -4.67
CA GLU A 59 10.87 13.75 -3.36
C GLU A 59 9.86 13.69 -2.21
N THR A 60 8.70 14.33 -2.36
CA THR A 60 7.59 14.27 -1.40
C THR A 60 7.02 12.85 -1.24
N ALA A 61 7.22 11.97 -2.24
CA ALA A 61 6.79 10.58 -2.22
C ALA A 61 7.81 9.64 -1.57
N TYR A 62 9.05 10.09 -1.30
CA TYR A 62 10.14 9.20 -0.87
C TYR A 62 9.92 8.57 0.51
N GLU A 63 9.52 9.37 1.50
CA GLU A 63 9.27 8.85 2.85
C GLU A 63 8.03 7.92 2.87
N PRO A 64 6.88 8.31 2.28
CA PRO A 64 5.73 7.42 2.22
C PRO A 64 6.04 6.10 1.52
N LEU A 65 6.79 6.14 0.40
CA LEU A 65 7.22 4.94 -0.32
C LEU A 65 8.14 4.07 0.55
N TRP A 66 9.09 4.68 1.26
CA TRP A 66 9.97 3.96 2.18
C TRP A 66 9.16 3.29 3.32
N SER A 67 8.17 3.99 3.86
CA SER A 67 7.27 3.44 4.89
C SER A 67 6.45 2.25 4.37
N VAL A 68 5.97 2.28 3.13
CA VAL A 68 5.31 1.13 2.49
C VAL A 68 6.26 -0.07 2.36
N VAL A 69 7.47 0.16 1.86
CA VAL A 69 8.45 -0.90 1.59
C VAL A 69 8.95 -1.53 2.89
N SER A 70 9.33 -0.73 3.88
CA SER A 70 9.88 -1.23 5.15
C SER A 70 8.86 -2.04 5.96
N LEU A 71 7.57 -1.64 5.98
CA LEU A 71 6.52 -2.40 6.64
C LEU A 71 6.20 -3.71 5.92
N PHE A 72 6.31 -3.73 4.59
CA PHE A 72 6.26 -4.99 3.83
C PHE A 72 7.45 -5.89 4.18
N GLU A 73 8.68 -5.37 4.21
CA GLU A 73 9.86 -6.15 4.55
C GLU A 73 9.74 -6.75 5.96
N GLU A 74 9.25 -5.99 6.93
CA GLU A 74 8.98 -6.50 8.28
C GLU A 74 7.90 -7.61 8.25
N ALA A 75 6.79 -7.39 7.53
CA ALA A 75 5.73 -8.39 7.40
C ALA A 75 6.16 -9.64 6.61
N ASN A 76 7.13 -9.54 5.70
CA ASN A 76 7.52 -10.65 4.82
C ASN A 76 8.75 -11.42 5.32
N TYR A 77 9.69 -10.75 5.99
CA TYR A 77 10.99 -11.32 6.36
C TYR A 77 11.24 -11.43 7.87
N SER A 78 10.46 -10.73 8.71
CA SER A 78 10.64 -10.78 10.18
C SER A 78 9.71 -11.78 10.85
N LEU A 79 10.14 -12.32 11.99
CA LEU A 79 9.31 -13.09 12.93
C LEU A 79 8.53 -12.21 13.93
N HIS A 80 8.65 -10.88 13.85
CA HIS A 80 7.95 -9.95 14.73
C HIS A 80 6.43 -10.08 14.64
N MET A 81 5.71 -9.88 15.74
CA MET A 81 4.26 -9.88 15.71
C MET A 81 3.74 -8.66 14.94
N ILE A 82 3.06 -8.91 13.82
CA ILE A 82 2.39 -7.86 13.04
C ILE A 82 0.99 -7.65 13.62
N ASN A 83 0.68 -6.40 13.95
CA ASN A 83 -0.57 -6.03 14.61
C ASN A 83 -1.29 -4.90 13.85
N ARG A 84 -2.40 -4.42 14.43
CA ARG A 84 -3.22 -3.35 13.85
C ARG A 84 -2.45 -2.05 13.59
N ASP A 85 -1.47 -1.72 14.42
CA ASP A 85 -0.68 -0.49 14.24
C ASP A 85 0.15 -0.56 12.96
N HIS A 86 0.85 -1.68 12.73
CA HIS A 86 1.60 -1.93 11.51
C HIS A 86 0.70 -1.81 10.27
N TYR A 87 -0.47 -2.45 10.31
CA TYR A 87 -1.44 -2.35 9.22
C TYR A 87 -1.94 -0.92 8.99
N THR A 88 -2.22 -0.18 10.06
CA THR A 88 -2.69 1.21 9.96
C THR A 88 -1.61 2.12 9.38
N ARG A 89 -0.36 1.96 9.82
CA ARG A 89 0.80 2.69 9.29
C ARG A 89 1.02 2.37 7.81
N PHE A 90 0.92 1.10 7.43
CA PHE A 90 1.05 0.67 6.05
C PHE A 90 -0.02 1.30 5.16
N TYR A 91 -1.29 1.27 5.60
CA TYR A 91 -2.40 1.87 4.86
C TYR A 91 -2.26 3.39 4.72
N ARG A 92 -1.83 4.07 5.77
CA ARG A 92 -1.56 5.53 5.73
C ARG A 92 -0.42 5.85 4.78
N ALA A 93 0.68 5.10 4.84
CA ALA A 93 1.83 5.29 3.95
C ALA A 93 1.44 5.11 2.47
N MET A 94 0.66 4.07 2.15
CA MET A 94 0.13 3.90 0.78
C MET A 94 -0.72 5.08 0.33
N ARG A 95 -1.56 5.61 1.22
CA ARG A 95 -2.40 6.77 0.92
C ARG A 95 -1.56 8.02 0.67
N SER A 96 -0.61 8.32 1.55
CA SER A 96 0.27 9.49 1.41
C SER A 96 1.18 9.38 0.20
N TYR A 97 1.66 8.18 -0.14
CA TYR A 97 2.40 7.95 -1.38
C TYR A 97 1.56 8.30 -2.60
N ARG A 98 0.30 7.83 -2.66
CA ARG A 98 -0.60 8.17 -3.77
C ARG A 98 -0.89 9.67 -3.85
N GLU A 99 -1.18 10.31 -2.71
CA GLU A 99 -1.42 11.76 -2.64
C GLU A 99 -0.20 12.56 -3.16
N ALA A 100 1.02 12.12 -2.88
CA ALA A 100 2.24 12.74 -3.39
C ALA A 100 2.40 12.58 -4.91
N LEU A 101 2.00 11.45 -5.50
CA LEU A 101 2.01 11.25 -6.95
C LEU A 101 0.95 12.09 -7.68
N ASP A 102 -0.24 12.22 -7.09
CA ASP A 102 -1.35 12.96 -7.68
C ASP A 102 -1.11 14.49 -7.63
N ALA A 103 -0.39 14.97 -6.61
CA ALA A 103 -0.06 16.39 -6.42
C ALA A 103 0.91 16.94 -7.48
N GLU A 104 1.75 16.12 -8.10
CA GLU A 104 2.59 16.54 -9.24
C GLU A 104 1.89 16.43 -10.60
N SER A 105 0.79 15.69 -10.67
CA SER A 105 -0.01 15.57 -11.90
C SER A 105 -1.06 16.67 -12.04
N SER A 106 -1.15 17.57 -11.04
CA SER A 106 -2.12 18.68 -10.94
C SER A 106 -1.43 20.02 -11.14
#